data_AF-A0A9J6GRM2-F1
#
_entry.id   AF-A0A9J6GRM2-F1
#
_cell.length_a   1.000
_cell.length_b   1.000
_cell.length_c   1.000
_cell.angle_alpha   90.00
_cell.angle_beta   90.00
_cell.angle_gamma   90.00
#
_symmetry.space_group_name_H-M   'P 1'
#
loop_
_entity.id
_entity.type
_entity.pdbx_description
1 polymer ?
#
loop_
_entity_poly.entity_id
_entity_poly.type
_entity_poly.pdbx_seq_one_letter_code
_entity_poly.pdbx_strand_id
1 'polypeptide(L)'
;MDDFSTPGSANVYGVAPSKANFIAPRKRPMSSMAPVVVLDRNGNCVLALGGSGGSKITSGVALVAMRVLWMGNNIKQAIDFPRIHHQLIPNKLMAESFFPKVRTGLLY
;
A
#
# COMPACT_ATOMS: atom_id res chain seq x y z
N MET A 1 -2.92 -15.37 -12.45
CA MET A 1 -2.65 -14.52 -13.64
C MET A 1 -3.33 -13.16 -13.55
N ASP A 2 -4.27 -12.96 -12.61
CA ASP A 2 -5.09 -11.74 -12.48
C ASP A 2 -4.33 -10.43 -12.24
N ASP A 3 -3.11 -10.49 -11.72
CA ASP A 3 -2.27 -9.30 -11.55
C ASP A 3 -1.78 -8.70 -12.88
N PHE A 4 -1.89 -9.42 -14.01
CA PHE A 4 -1.77 -8.80 -15.33
C PHE A 4 -3.01 -7.98 -15.67
N SER A 5 -2.82 -6.89 -16.38
CA SER A 5 -3.94 -6.11 -16.92
C SER A 5 -4.60 -6.84 -18.10
N THR A 6 -5.93 -6.79 -18.12
CA THR A 6 -6.77 -7.21 -19.26
C THR A 6 -7.38 -5.95 -19.88
N PRO A 7 -7.31 -5.75 -21.21
CA PRO A 7 -7.92 -4.58 -21.84
C PRO A 7 -9.40 -4.41 -21.45
N GLY A 8 -9.78 -3.20 -21.02
CA GLY A 8 -11.18 -2.87 -20.70
C GLY A 8 -11.70 -3.37 -19.34
N SER A 9 -10.90 -4.06 -18.53
CA SER A 9 -11.32 -4.57 -17.22
C SER A 9 -10.32 -4.23 -16.12
N ALA A 10 -10.82 -3.87 -14.93
CA ALA A 10 -10.00 -3.77 -13.73
C ALA A 10 -9.74 -5.17 -13.14
N ASN A 11 -8.63 -5.33 -12.42
CA ASN A 11 -8.33 -6.58 -11.73
C ASN A 11 -9.13 -6.74 -10.42
N VAL A 12 -8.95 -7.85 -9.68
CA VAL A 12 -9.67 -8.11 -8.42
C VAL A 12 -9.44 -7.05 -7.33
N TYR A 13 -8.40 -6.22 -7.46
CA TYR A 13 -8.09 -5.13 -6.54
C TYR A 13 -8.57 -3.75 -7.05
N GLY A 14 -9.31 -3.71 -8.14
CA GLY A 14 -9.84 -2.47 -8.73
C GLY A 14 -8.77 -1.61 -9.41
N VAL A 15 -7.59 -2.17 -9.71
CA VAL A 15 -6.53 -1.46 -10.42
C VAL A 15 -6.89 -1.36 -11.90
N ALA A 16 -6.84 -0.13 -12.44
CA ALA A 16 -7.18 0.14 -13.83
C ALA A 16 -6.20 -0.55 -14.81
N PRO A 17 -6.67 -0.94 -16.01
CA PRO A 17 -5.83 -1.63 -16.98
C PRO A 17 -4.71 -0.73 -17.51
N SER A 18 -3.52 -1.31 -17.64
CA SER A 18 -2.35 -0.64 -18.22
C SER A 18 -1.73 -1.50 -19.32
N LYS A 19 -1.46 -0.90 -20.49
CA LYS A 19 -0.77 -1.58 -21.61
C LYS A 19 0.58 -2.15 -21.18
N ALA A 20 1.28 -1.43 -20.29
CA ALA A 20 2.58 -1.85 -19.76
C ALA A 20 2.50 -3.15 -18.96
N ASN A 21 1.32 -3.52 -18.46
CA ASN A 21 1.07 -4.72 -17.66
C ASN A 21 0.18 -5.75 -18.38
N PHE A 22 0.01 -5.68 -19.70
CA PHE A 22 -0.67 -6.75 -20.44
C PHE A 22 0.15 -8.05 -20.45
N ILE A 23 -0.57 -9.18 -20.55
CA ILE A 23 0.00 -10.54 -20.60
C ILE A 23 0.91 -10.68 -21.82
N ALA A 24 2.08 -11.27 -21.62
CA ALA A 24 2.96 -11.70 -22.69
C ALA A 24 3.77 -12.94 -22.26
N PRO A 25 4.22 -13.79 -23.19
CA PRO A 25 5.01 -14.97 -22.86
C PRO A 25 6.25 -14.61 -22.02
N ARG A 26 6.48 -15.36 -20.93
CA ARG A 26 7.60 -15.19 -19.98
C ARG A 26 7.62 -13.86 -19.21
N LYS A 27 6.64 -12.98 -19.42
CA LYS A 27 6.52 -11.75 -18.64
C LYS A 27 6.09 -12.07 -17.21
N ARG A 28 6.45 -11.20 -16.27
CA ARG A 28 5.96 -11.24 -14.88
C ARG A 28 4.89 -10.17 -14.69
N PRO A 29 3.78 -10.48 -14.01
CA PRO A 29 2.77 -9.47 -13.72
C PRO A 29 3.32 -8.43 -12.74
N MET A 30 2.83 -7.20 -12.85
CA MET A 30 3.08 -6.17 -11.84
C MET A 30 2.50 -6.62 -10.50
N SER A 31 3.23 -6.37 -9.41
CA SER A 31 2.79 -6.69 -8.05
C SER A 31 2.89 -5.46 -7.16
N SER A 32 1.90 -5.31 -6.28
CA SER A 32 1.92 -4.29 -5.23
C SER A 32 2.77 -4.68 -4.01
N MET A 33 3.42 -5.86 -4.02
CA MET A 33 4.28 -6.29 -2.92
C MET A 33 5.38 -5.27 -2.64
N ALA A 34 5.53 -4.92 -1.37
CA ALA A 34 6.56 -3.98 -0.89
C ALA A 34 7.26 -4.54 0.36
N PRO A 35 8.10 -5.58 0.23
CA PRO A 35 9.01 -5.97 1.31
C PRO A 35 10.11 -4.90 1.45
N VAL A 36 10.28 -4.34 2.64
CA VAL A 36 11.19 -3.21 2.89
C VAL A 36 12.10 -3.52 4.07
N VAL A 37 13.39 -3.23 3.91
CA VAL A 37 14.37 -3.18 4.99
C VAL A 37 14.98 -1.79 4.99
N VAL A 38 14.97 -1.12 6.13
CA VAL A 38 15.54 0.21 6.33
C VAL A 38 16.80 0.07 7.17
N LEU A 39 17.89 0.66 6.69
CA LEU A 39 19.17 0.71 7.38
C LEU A 39 19.47 2.12 7.86
N ASP A 40 20.15 2.24 9.00
CA ASP A 40 20.76 3.52 9.41
C ASP A 40 22.01 3.84 8.58
N ARG A 41 22.66 4.98 8.87
CA ARG A 41 23.88 5.41 8.19
C ARG A 41 25.07 4.47 8.41
N ASN A 42 25.02 3.64 9.45
CA ASN A 42 26.06 2.68 9.78
C ASN A 42 25.77 1.28 9.20
N GLY A 43 24.66 1.12 8.48
CA GLY A 43 24.23 -0.16 7.90
C GLY A 43 23.46 -1.06 8.86
N ASN A 44 23.11 -0.60 10.06
CA ASN A 44 22.31 -1.40 10.99
C ASN A 44 20.85 -1.40 10.57
N CYS A 45 20.20 -2.57 10.62
CA CYS A 45 18.78 -2.68 10.36
C CYS A 45 17.98 -1.97 11.47
N VAL A 46 17.22 -0.94 11.09
CA VAL A 46 16.33 -0.20 12.00
C VAL A 46 14.87 -0.58 11.83
N LEU A 47 14.50 -1.16 10.68
CA LEU A 47 13.12 -1.51 10.40
C LEU A 47 13.04 -2.57 9.29
N ALA A 48 12.26 -3.63 9.49
CA ALA A 48 11.93 -4.62 8.47
C ALA A 48 10.41 -4.78 8.40
N LEU A 49 9.84 -4.49 7.22
CA LEU A 49 8.41 -4.36 7.00
C LEU A 49 7.96 -5.18 5.79
N GLY A 50 6.70 -5.57 5.82
CA GLY A 50 5.97 -6.05 4.67
C GLY A 50 4.48 -5.97 4.94
N GLY A 51 3.68 -6.41 3.97
CA GLY A 51 2.24 -6.46 4.13
C GLY A 51 1.58 -7.35 3.07
N SER A 52 0.32 -7.69 3.33
CA SER A 52 -0.59 -8.34 2.39
C SER A 52 -1.82 -7.46 2.15
N GLY A 53 -2.62 -7.76 1.13
CA GLY A 53 -3.85 -7.01 0.84
C GLY A 53 -3.91 -6.33 -0.54
N GLY A 54 -3.17 -6.83 -1.53
CA GLY A 54 -3.25 -6.37 -2.92
C GLY A 54 -2.83 -4.91 -3.09
N SER A 55 -3.66 -4.10 -3.74
CA SER A 55 -3.41 -2.67 -3.96
C SER A 55 -3.11 -1.88 -2.67
N LYS A 56 -3.55 -2.37 -1.51
CA LYS A 56 -3.36 -1.72 -0.20
C LYS A 56 -1.97 -1.93 0.41
N ILE A 57 -1.16 -2.87 -0.13
CA ILE A 57 0.16 -3.20 0.45
C ILE A 57 1.05 -1.97 0.49
N THR A 58 1.19 -1.27 -0.64
CA THR A 58 2.09 -0.13 -0.77
C THR A 58 1.77 0.99 0.23
N SER A 59 0.50 1.40 0.32
CA SER A 59 0.08 2.43 1.28
C SER A 59 0.18 1.95 2.73
N GLY A 60 -0.14 0.68 3.00
CA GLY A 60 -0.06 0.11 4.34
C GLY A 60 1.36 0.09 4.88
N VAL A 61 2.32 -0.38 4.07
CA VAL A 61 3.75 -0.39 4.41
C VAL A 61 4.26 1.04 4.58
N ALA A 62 3.91 1.96 3.69
CA ALA A 62 4.29 3.37 3.79
C ALA A 62 3.78 4.02 5.09
N LEU A 63 2.53 3.77 5.48
CA LEU A 63 1.96 4.31 6.71
C LEU A 63 2.67 3.77 7.96
N VAL A 64 2.97 2.47 8.02
CA VAL A 64 3.71 1.89 9.17
C VAL A 64 5.13 2.47 9.22
N ALA A 65 5.82 2.56 8.08
CA ALA A 65 7.16 3.15 7.99
C ALA A 65 7.16 4.61 8.47
N MET A 66 6.23 5.43 7.98
CA MET A 66 6.05 6.82 8.36
C MET A 66 5.87 7.00 9.86
N ARG A 67 5.04 6.14 10.49
CA ARG A 67 4.76 6.24 11.93
C ARG A 67 5.97 5.92 12.80
N VAL A 68 6.77 4.93 12.41
CA VAL A 68 8.02 4.60 13.11
C VAL A 68 9.07 5.67 12.88
N LEU A 69 9.33 6.03 11.62
CA LEU A 69 10.47 6.87 11.24
C LEU A 69 10.25 8.36 11.54
N TRP A 70 9.00 8.86 11.44
CA TRP A 70 8.73 10.29 11.58
C TRP A 70 7.83 10.64 12.78
N MET A 71 6.92 9.74 13.20
CA MET A 71 6.00 10.01 14.32
C MET A 71 6.48 9.46 15.66
N GLY A 72 7.67 8.86 15.71
CA GLY A 72 8.27 8.32 16.94
C GLY A 72 7.48 7.19 17.59
N ASN A 73 6.60 6.51 16.85
CA ASN A 73 5.87 5.36 17.38
C ASN A 73 6.78 4.14 17.45
N ASN A 74 6.57 3.30 18.47
CA ASN A 74 7.13 1.95 18.43
C ASN A 74 6.40 1.09 17.39
N ILE A 75 6.98 -0.05 17.03
CA ILE A 75 6.46 -0.89 15.95
C ILE A 75 5.03 -1.39 16.20
N LYS A 76 4.69 -1.73 17.45
CA LYS A 76 3.34 -2.21 17.80
C LYS A 76 2.31 -1.10 17.60
N GLN A 77 2.60 0.09 18.12
CA GLN A 77 1.76 1.28 17.94
C GLN A 77 1.58 1.63 16.46
N ALA A 78 2.65 1.52 15.67
CA ALA A 78 2.60 1.82 14.24
C ALA A 78 1.73 0.83 13.45
N ILE A 79 1.81 -0.47 13.78
CA ILE A 79 1.02 -1.54 13.15
C ILE A 79 -0.46 -1.47 13.56
N ASP A 80 -0.74 -1.22 14.84
CA ASP A 80 -2.10 -1.17 15.38
C ASP A 80 -2.87 0.08 14.96
N PHE A 81 -2.17 1.14 14.54
CA PHE A 81 -2.81 2.38 14.19
C PHE A 81 -3.67 2.22 12.93
N PRO A 82 -4.92 2.71 12.93
CA PRO A 82 -5.83 2.59 11.79
C PRO A 82 -5.26 3.24 10.52
N ARG A 83 -5.51 2.62 9.37
CA ARG A 83 -4.95 3.01 8.07
C ARG A 83 -5.99 3.63 7.15
N ILE A 84 -5.48 4.41 6.21
CA ILE A 84 -6.22 4.94 5.07
C ILE A 84 -5.59 4.45 3.75
N HIS A 85 -6.38 4.42 2.69
CA HIS A 85 -5.92 4.02 1.37
C HIS A 85 -6.68 4.77 0.28
N HIS A 86 -5.96 5.27 -0.71
CA HIS A 86 -6.49 5.80 -1.97
C HIS A 86 -5.56 5.32 -3.09
N GLN A 87 -6.13 4.86 -4.19
CA GLN A 87 -5.41 4.28 -5.33
C GLN A 87 -5.76 4.97 -6.65
N LEU A 88 -6.16 6.25 -6.57
CA LEU A 88 -6.67 7.09 -7.66
C LEU A 88 -8.01 6.61 -8.22
N ILE A 89 -8.09 5.36 -8.69
CA ILE A 89 -9.29 4.72 -9.24
C ILE A 89 -9.60 3.46 -8.43
N PRO A 90 -10.82 3.34 -7.86
CA PRO A 90 -11.89 4.34 -7.85
C PRO A 90 -11.50 5.58 -7.03
N ASN A 91 -12.07 6.75 -7.36
CA ASN A 91 -11.82 7.98 -6.62
C ASN A 91 -12.55 7.95 -5.26
N LYS A 92 -12.00 7.19 -4.32
CA LYS A 92 -12.57 6.97 -2.99
C LYS A 92 -11.45 6.80 -1.98
N LEU A 93 -11.50 7.60 -0.92
CA LEU A 93 -10.68 7.37 0.26
C LEU A 93 -11.30 6.23 1.10
N MET A 94 -10.53 5.17 1.33
CA MET A 94 -10.87 4.09 2.24
C MET A 94 -10.22 4.36 3.60
N ALA A 95 -10.94 4.13 4.69
CA ALA A 95 -10.43 4.24 6.05
C ALA A 95 -10.91 3.05 6.89
N GLU A 96 -10.05 2.54 7.78
CA GLU A 96 -10.45 1.52 8.77
C GLU A 96 -11.45 2.12 9.78
N SER A 97 -12.32 1.28 10.36
CA SER A 97 -13.49 1.72 11.15
C SER A 97 -13.15 2.53 12.41
N PHE A 98 -11.98 2.29 13.00
CA PHE A 98 -11.49 2.96 14.19
C PHE A 98 -10.55 4.13 13.87
N PHE A 99 -10.45 4.56 12.61
CA PHE A 99 -9.69 5.75 12.23
C PHE A 99 -10.24 6.99 12.97
N PRO A 100 -9.39 7.81 13.62
CA PRO A 100 -9.84 9.00 14.32
C PRO A 100 -10.73 9.87 13.44
N LYS A 101 -11.75 10.51 14.01
CA LYS A 101 -12.70 11.38 13.28
C LYS A 101 -12.00 12.64 12.74
N VAL A 102 -11.14 12.51 11.75
CA VAL A 102 -10.63 13.59 10.88
C VAL A 102 -11.60 13.79 9.70
N ARG A 103 -12.89 13.46 9.92
CA ARG A 103 -13.88 13.18 8.89
C ARG A 103 -14.38 14.44 8.17
N THR A 104 -14.20 15.62 8.77
CA THR A 104 -14.80 16.87 8.28
C THR A 104 -14.02 17.54 7.14
N GLY A 105 -12.74 17.20 6.92
CA GLY A 105 -11.90 17.87 5.90
C GLY A 105 -11.37 16.96 4.78
N LEU A 106 -11.55 15.65 4.87
CA LEU A 106 -10.90 14.66 3.97
C LEU A 106 -11.86 13.83 3.14
N LEU A 107 -13.16 13.83 3.46
CA LEU A 107 -14.19 13.10 2.73
C LEU A 107 -15.08 14.11 2.00
N TYR A 108 -14.61 14.58 0.85
CA TYR A 108 -15.45 15.20 -0.16
C TYR A 108 -15.70 14.20 -1.28
#